data_AF-A0A522AU01-F1
#
_entry.id   AF-A0A522AU01-F1
#
_cell.length_a   1.000
_cell.length_b   1.000
_cell.length_c   1.000
_cell.angle_alpha   90.00
_cell.angle_beta   90.00
_cell.angle_gamma   90.00
#
_symmetry.space_group_name_H-M   'P 1'
#
loop_
_entity.id
_entity.type
_entity.pdbx_description
1 polymer ?
#
loop_
_entity_poly.entity_id
_entity_poly.type
_entity_poly.pdbx_seq_one_letter_code
_entity_poly.pdbx_strand_id
1 'polypeptide(L)'
;MSRLLACLFLGLLLFVGYQWWSKQQAAAPSAPQPAVKTAPAAAPRPSATLADSAPTPPPPQTSQEYFKMAVRIPTSPHAAVLNEINGLIEQGNDAEAEAKLAALPADALADPAVKTAAATLWNNLGAIRGKARGSAAAVAAYKTAVSVNPFDRTARMNLAFAYWDLKDPALTPAFLEETIRLVPDEPFTHLILAELLINKDDLAGARTHLGQAVERASDNPKFQSYLKYMTARVEQTGKAEEKFVARESAHFTVKFDGGDDHTVWSRVSEILEDAYREIGQQLGAYPSKPILVVLHTRETFHDATGGPAWSDGLYDPALGRIKIPTKGALTDQAWLARVLRHEYVHALLHDRMKGRQIPQWLNEGLAMQLAGDPPPDLDKIIRSNVTLISLSSLEGPWGGFPQQLANVAYLEGNSATKYFIDRFGMQKVREVMDVMATGQPFPAAFQDRLFITYEDFQRRWIDELNDKIKAGRS
;
A
#
# COMPACT_ATOMS: atom_id res chain seq x y z
N MET A 1 -54.05 63.62 8.15
CA MET A 1 -53.69 62.94 9.42
C MET A 1 -54.32 61.54 9.60
N SER A 2 -55.53 61.25 9.10
CA SER A 2 -56.23 59.97 9.36
C SER A 2 -55.57 58.68 8.79
N ARG A 3 -54.96 58.71 7.60
CA ARG A 3 -54.40 57.49 6.95
C ARG A 3 -53.11 56.96 7.59
N LEU A 4 -52.24 57.85 8.08
CA LEU A 4 -50.98 57.47 8.75
C LEU A 4 -51.24 56.81 10.10
N LEU A 5 -52.22 57.31 10.86
CA LEU A 5 -52.68 56.70 12.11
C LEU A 5 -53.31 55.33 11.86
N ALA A 6 -54.08 55.15 10.79
CA ALA A 6 -54.64 53.85 10.42
C ALA A 6 -53.56 52.81 10.08
N CYS A 7 -52.52 53.18 9.34
CA CYS A 7 -51.40 52.29 9.01
C CYS A 7 -50.57 51.93 10.26
N LEU A 8 -50.32 52.87 11.16
CA LEU A 8 -49.63 52.60 12.42
C LEU A 8 -50.44 51.67 13.34
N PHE A 9 -51.77 51.84 13.38
CA PHE A 9 -52.66 50.98 14.16
C PHE A 9 -52.70 49.55 13.59
N LEU A 10 -52.74 49.41 12.26
CA LEU A 10 -52.69 48.12 11.60
C LEU A 10 -51.34 47.41 11.82
N GLY A 11 -50.24 48.17 11.76
CA GLY A 11 -48.90 47.66 12.06
C GLY A 11 -48.76 47.18 13.51
N LEU A 12 -49.33 47.92 14.47
CA LEU A 12 -49.34 47.53 15.88
C LEU A 12 -50.18 46.26 16.11
N LEU A 13 -51.34 46.13 15.46
CA LEU A 13 -52.18 44.94 15.53
C LEU A 13 -51.50 43.70 14.95
N LEU A 14 -50.80 43.85 13.82
CA LEU A 14 -50.01 42.76 13.23
C LEU A 14 -48.83 42.37 14.12
N PHE A 15 -48.16 43.34 14.74
CA PHE A 15 -47.05 43.08 15.66
C PHE A 15 -47.52 42.36 16.94
N VAL A 16 -48.63 42.79 17.54
CA VAL A 16 -49.23 42.14 18.71
C VAL A 16 -49.73 40.74 18.35
N GLY A 17 -50.36 40.59 17.18
CA GLY A 17 -50.78 39.28 16.66
C GLY A 17 -49.60 38.33 16.46
N TYR A 18 -48.48 38.83 15.91
CA TYR A 18 -47.25 38.05 15.73
C TYR A 18 -46.61 37.64 17.06
N GLN A 19 -46.54 38.55 18.03
CA GLN A 19 -46.01 38.27 19.38
C GLN A 19 -46.89 37.28 20.16
N TRP A 20 -48.20 37.32 19.97
CA TRP A 20 -49.12 36.37 20.57
C TRP A 20 -49.02 34.99 19.92
N TRP A 21 -48.92 34.94 18.59
CA TRP A 21 -48.70 33.70 17.84
C TRP A 21 -47.35 33.04 18.15
N SER A 22 -46.28 33.83 18.26
CA SER A 22 -44.95 33.31 18.64
C SER A 22 -44.94 32.78 20.08
N LYS A 23 -45.61 33.46 21.01
CA LYS A 23 -45.80 32.95 22.38
C LYS A 23 -46.64 31.68 22.45
N GLN A 24 -47.64 31.52 21.58
CA GLN A 24 -48.39 30.26 21.49
C GLN A 24 -47.56 29.12 20.92
N GLN A 25 -46.65 29.38 19.97
CA GLN A 25 -45.69 28.37 19.51
C GLN A 25 -44.68 27.98 20.58
N ALA A 26 -44.23 28.93 21.41
CA ALA A 26 -43.32 28.67 22.52
C ALA A 26 -44.00 27.94 23.71
N ALA A 27 -45.34 28.00 23.80
CA ALA A 27 -46.13 27.37 24.86
C ALA A 27 -46.72 26.00 24.47
N ALA A 28 -46.48 25.53 23.24
CA ALA A 28 -46.79 24.16 22.88
C ALA A 28 -45.85 23.22 23.67
N PRO A 29 -46.37 22.26 24.46
CA PRO A 29 -45.52 21.28 25.09
C PRO A 29 -44.75 20.57 23.98
N SER A 30 -43.43 20.70 23.99
CA SER A 30 -42.56 19.90 23.15
C SER A 30 -42.94 18.45 23.40
N ALA A 31 -43.58 17.82 22.41
CA ALA A 31 -43.73 16.37 22.40
C ALA A 31 -42.34 15.82 22.74
N PRO A 32 -42.22 14.85 23.68
CA PRO A 32 -40.92 14.28 23.97
C PRO A 32 -40.34 13.87 22.62
N GLN A 33 -39.20 14.47 22.25
CA GLN A 33 -38.41 13.96 21.15
C GLN A 33 -38.34 12.47 21.42
N PRO A 34 -38.76 11.59 20.48
CA PRO A 34 -38.50 10.17 20.66
C PRO A 34 -37.02 10.14 20.97
N ALA A 35 -36.67 9.65 22.16
CA ALA A 35 -35.29 9.61 22.60
C ALA A 35 -34.52 9.13 21.39
N VAL A 36 -33.63 9.97 20.87
CA VAL A 36 -32.64 9.49 19.93
C VAL A 36 -31.93 8.48 20.79
N LYS A 37 -32.38 7.23 20.67
CA LYS A 37 -31.55 6.09 20.92
C LYS A 37 -30.45 6.36 19.90
N THR A 38 -29.41 7.06 20.36
CA THR A 38 -28.06 6.79 19.91
C THR A 38 -28.03 5.29 19.94
N ALA A 39 -28.21 4.67 18.78
CA ALA A 39 -27.99 3.25 18.64
C ALA A 39 -26.62 3.08 19.31
N PRO A 40 -26.46 2.17 20.29
CA PRO A 40 -25.15 1.90 20.83
C PRO A 40 -24.24 1.74 19.62
N ALA A 41 -23.12 2.50 19.60
CA ALA A 41 -22.19 2.53 18.48
C ALA A 41 -22.09 1.10 17.97
N ALA A 42 -22.62 0.84 16.76
CA ALA A 42 -22.69 -0.51 16.26
C ALA A 42 -21.26 -1.03 16.34
N ALA A 43 -21.06 -2.17 17.02
CA ALA A 43 -19.72 -2.73 17.17
C ALA A 43 -19.04 -2.68 15.80
N PRO A 44 -17.80 -2.16 15.72
CA PRO A 44 -17.13 -1.93 14.43
C PRO A 44 -17.25 -3.21 13.62
N ARG A 45 -17.92 -3.11 12.48
CA ARG A 45 -17.98 -4.24 11.56
C ARG A 45 -16.58 -4.39 10.98
N PRO A 46 -16.06 -5.61 10.90
CA PRO A 46 -14.71 -5.80 10.39
C PRO A 46 -14.62 -5.22 8.97
N SER A 47 -13.53 -4.51 8.66
CA SER A 47 -13.13 -4.30 7.27
C SER A 47 -12.59 -5.63 6.76
N ALA A 48 -13.04 -6.09 5.60
CA ALA A 48 -12.42 -7.26 4.99
C ALA A 48 -11.21 -6.78 4.22
N THR A 49 -10.01 -7.15 4.66
CA THR A 49 -8.91 -7.32 3.72
C THR A 49 -9.22 -8.54 2.86
N LEU A 50 -9.05 -8.44 1.54
CA LEU A 50 -9.07 -9.62 0.68
C LEU A 50 -7.86 -10.47 1.07
N ALA A 51 -8.11 -11.41 2.00
CA ALA A 51 -7.10 -12.27 2.57
C ALA A 51 -6.66 -13.40 1.61
N ASP A 52 -6.98 -13.30 0.32
CA ASP A 52 -6.18 -13.96 -0.70
C ASP A 52 -4.97 -13.06 -0.92
N SER A 53 -3.88 -13.38 -0.23
CA SER A 53 -2.58 -12.74 -0.41
C SER A 53 -2.34 -12.58 -1.92
N ALA A 54 -2.37 -11.35 -2.43
CA ALA A 54 -2.04 -11.12 -3.83
C ALA A 54 -0.71 -11.83 -4.09
N PRO A 55 -0.62 -12.69 -5.13
CA PRO A 55 0.62 -13.40 -5.39
C PRO A 55 1.74 -12.37 -5.53
N THR A 56 2.94 -12.67 -5.06
CA THR A 56 4.05 -11.73 -5.23
C THR A 56 4.46 -11.69 -6.70
N PRO A 57 4.82 -10.51 -7.23
CA PRO A 57 5.35 -10.41 -8.58
C PRO A 57 6.58 -11.31 -8.69
N PRO A 58 6.61 -12.23 -9.67
CA PRO A 58 7.76 -13.08 -9.89
C PRO A 58 8.92 -12.24 -10.43
N PRO A 59 10.17 -12.61 -10.10
CA PRO A 59 11.33 -11.95 -10.67
C PRO A 59 11.38 -12.18 -12.19
N PRO A 60 12.23 -11.45 -12.94
CA PRO A 60 12.37 -11.61 -14.39
C PRO A 60 12.51 -13.07 -14.80
N GLN A 61 11.96 -13.48 -15.95
CA GLN A 61 12.04 -14.89 -16.39
C GLN A 61 13.48 -15.36 -16.55
N THR A 62 14.33 -14.43 -16.93
CA THR A 62 15.76 -14.61 -17.01
C THR A 62 16.37 -14.96 -15.62
N SER A 63 15.85 -14.49 -14.49
CA SER A 63 16.59 -14.46 -13.22
C SER A 63 16.98 -15.80 -12.55
N GLN A 64 18.30 -15.97 -12.33
CA GLN A 64 18.88 -15.76 -11.00
C GLN A 64 19.12 -14.25 -10.84
N GLU A 65 18.67 -13.63 -9.74
CA GLU A 65 18.30 -12.21 -9.53
C GLU A 65 19.25 -11.08 -10.02
N TYR A 66 20.52 -11.36 -10.33
CA TYR A 66 21.42 -10.38 -10.96
C TYR A 66 22.35 -11.08 -11.94
N PHE A 67 22.28 -10.69 -13.22
CA PHE A 67 23.06 -11.35 -14.25
C PHE A 67 24.48 -10.83 -14.36
N LYS A 68 25.42 -11.73 -14.07
CA LYS A 68 26.79 -11.61 -14.58
C LYS A 68 26.85 -12.17 -15.98
N MET A 69 27.54 -11.48 -16.86
CA MET A 69 27.79 -11.89 -18.24
C MET A 69 29.22 -12.43 -18.34
N ALA A 70 29.42 -13.42 -19.21
CA ALA A 70 30.77 -13.81 -19.62
C ALA A 70 31.43 -12.64 -20.35
N VAL A 71 32.56 -12.17 -19.84
CA VAL A 71 33.30 -11.05 -20.45
C VAL A 71 34.22 -11.58 -21.53
N ARG A 72 34.01 -11.16 -22.77
CA ARG A 72 34.97 -11.40 -23.85
C ARG A 72 35.99 -10.26 -23.88
N ILE A 73 37.20 -10.54 -23.40
CA ILE A 73 38.29 -9.56 -23.40
C ILE A 73 38.86 -9.44 -24.81
N PRO A 74 38.80 -8.26 -25.45
CA PRO A 74 39.29 -8.08 -26.80
C PRO A 74 40.82 -8.03 -26.84
N THR A 75 41.40 -8.48 -27.95
CA THR A 75 42.81 -8.23 -28.25
C THR A 75 43.01 -6.73 -28.47
N SER A 76 43.56 -6.04 -27.48
CA SER A 76 43.78 -4.59 -27.48
C SER A 76 44.94 -4.24 -26.53
N PRO A 77 45.51 -3.02 -26.59
CA PRO A 77 46.46 -2.54 -25.59
C PRO A 77 45.90 -2.57 -24.15
N HIS A 78 44.57 -2.58 -24.00
CA HIS A 78 43.87 -2.59 -22.72
C HIS A 78 43.48 -4.00 -22.25
N ALA A 79 43.83 -5.07 -22.98
CA ALA A 79 43.43 -6.43 -22.62
C ALA A 79 43.92 -6.86 -21.22
N ALA A 80 45.14 -6.45 -20.83
CA ALA A 80 45.70 -6.79 -19.52
C ALA A 80 44.90 -6.15 -18.37
N VAL A 81 44.60 -4.84 -18.48
CA VAL A 81 43.83 -4.13 -17.45
C VAL A 81 42.39 -4.64 -17.38
N LEU A 82 41.75 -4.96 -18.50
CA LEU A 82 40.40 -5.53 -18.51
C LEU A 82 40.35 -6.93 -17.86
N ASN A 83 41.38 -7.76 -18.09
CA ASN A 83 41.51 -9.06 -17.40
C ASN A 83 41.71 -8.90 -15.89
N GLU A 84 42.54 -7.95 -15.47
CA GLU A 84 42.78 -7.65 -14.05
C GLU A 84 41.48 -7.21 -13.37
N ILE A 85 40.75 -6.27 -13.98
CA ILE A 85 39.44 -5.82 -13.49
C ILE A 85 38.47 -7.00 -13.35
N ASN A 86 38.39 -7.87 -14.36
CA ASN A 86 37.53 -9.05 -14.30
C ASN A 86 37.90 -9.94 -13.10
N GLY A 87 39.19 -10.18 -12.87
CA GLY A 87 39.68 -10.93 -11.72
C GLY A 87 39.29 -10.30 -10.37
N LEU A 88 39.41 -8.98 -10.24
CA LEU A 88 38.99 -8.25 -9.04
C LEU A 88 37.48 -8.39 -8.77
N ILE A 89 36.65 -8.31 -9.82
CA ILE A 89 35.20 -8.53 -9.71
C ILE A 89 34.89 -9.96 -9.26
N GLU A 90 35.56 -10.97 -9.81
CA GLU A 90 35.36 -12.37 -9.38
C GLU A 90 35.79 -12.61 -7.93
N GLN A 91 36.80 -11.89 -7.45
CA GLN A 91 37.27 -11.95 -6.06
C GLN A 91 36.41 -11.13 -5.08
N GLY A 92 35.48 -10.31 -5.58
CA GLY A 92 34.67 -9.41 -4.76
C GLY A 92 35.38 -8.11 -4.34
N ASN A 93 36.55 -7.81 -4.93
CA ASN A 93 37.31 -6.57 -4.70
C ASN A 93 36.69 -5.41 -5.51
N ASP A 94 35.45 -5.09 -5.18
CA ASP A 94 34.59 -4.22 -5.96
C ASP A 94 35.00 -2.73 -5.97
N ALA A 95 35.64 -2.23 -4.92
CA ALA A 95 36.14 -0.86 -4.85
C ALA A 95 37.36 -0.65 -5.78
N GLU A 96 38.29 -1.60 -5.81
CA GLU A 96 39.46 -1.53 -6.68
C GLU A 96 39.08 -1.75 -8.15
N ALA A 97 38.16 -2.69 -8.41
CA ALA A 97 37.60 -2.89 -9.75
C ALA A 97 36.94 -1.62 -10.29
N GLU A 98 36.14 -0.92 -9.47
CA GLU A 98 35.51 0.35 -9.83
C GLU A 98 36.55 1.43 -10.14
N ALA A 99 37.56 1.59 -9.29
CA ALA A 99 38.62 2.57 -9.50
C ALA A 99 39.36 2.34 -10.83
N LYS A 100 39.70 1.08 -11.14
CA LYS A 100 40.36 0.72 -12.41
C LYS A 100 39.45 0.88 -13.62
N LEU A 101 38.16 0.54 -13.51
CA LEU A 101 37.18 0.77 -14.57
C LEU A 101 36.98 2.26 -14.87
N ALA A 102 36.89 3.09 -13.82
CA ALA A 102 36.75 4.54 -13.95
C ALA A 102 38.01 5.21 -14.50
N ALA A 103 39.19 4.59 -14.30
CA ALA A 103 40.47 5.06 -14.82
C ALA A 103 40.77 4.63 -16.26
N LEU A 104 39.89 3.85 -16.91
CA LEU A 104 40.05 3.54 -18.33
C LEU A 104 40.07 4.85 -19.14
N PRO A 105 41.06 5.06 -20.02
CA PRO A 105 41.19 6.32 -20.71
C PRO A 105 40.09 6.45 -21.78
N ALA A 106 39.67 7.69 -22.07
CA ALA A 106 38.51 7.94 -22.93
C ALA A 106 38.70 7.41 -24.37
N ASP A 107 39.95 7.37 -24.86
CA ASP A 107 40.33 6.80 -26.14
C ASP A 107 40.18 5.27 -26.18
N ALA A 108 40.38 4.57 -25.05
CA ALA A 108 40.11 3.14 -24.95
C ALA A 108 38.64 2.81 -25.24
N LEU A 109 37.71 3.68 -24.80
CA LEU A 109 36.27 3.52 -25.02
C LEU A 109 35.83 3.90 -26.45
N ALA A 110 36.75 4.41 -27.29
CA ALA A 110 36.50 4.60 -28.71
C ALA A 110 36.54 3.27 -29.49
N ASP A 111 37.26 2.25 -29.00
CA ASP A 111 37.23 0.90 -29.55
C ASP A 111 35.92 0.20 -29.13
N PRO A 112 35.04 -0.20 -30.09
CA PRO A 112 33.77 -0.85 -29.79
C PRO A 112 33.91 -2.13 -28.97
N ALA A 113 34.99 -2.89 -29.16
CA ALA A 113 35.22 -4.15 -28.46
C ALA A 113 35.64 -3.90 -27.00
N VAL A 114 36.50 -2.91 -26.76
CA VAL A 114 36.88 -2.46 -25.40
C VAL A 114 35.69 -1.84 -24.69
N LYS A 115 34.93 -0.99 -25.38
CA LYS A 115 33.68 -0.40 -24.88
C LYS A 115 32.68 -1.46 -24.44
N THR A 116 32.50 -2.50 -25.24
CA THR A 116 31.62 -3.65 -24.91
C THR A 116 32.12 -4.36 -23.66
N ALA A 117 33.41 -4.73 -23.61
CA ALA A 117 33.98 -5.41 -22.44
C ALA A 117 33.89 -4.56 -21.17
N ALA A 118 34.17 -3.26 -21.25
CA ALA A 118 34.05 -2.34 -20.12
C ALA A 118 32.61 -2.23 -19.61
N ALA A 119 31.61 -2.12 -20.51
CA ALA A 119 30.20 -2.13 -20.12
C ALA A 119 29.80 -3.44 -19.42
N THR A 120 30.25 -4.59 -19.94
CA THR A 120 30.03 -5.90 -19.32
C THR A 120 30.66 -5.99 -17.92
N LEU A 121 31.86 -5.43 -17.72
CA LEU A 121 32.53 -5.40 -16.41
C LEU A 121 31.80 -4.48 -15.43
N TRP A 122 31.34 -3.30 -15.86
CA TRP A 122 30.48 -2.44 -15.04
C TRP A 122 29.18 -3.14 -14.63
N ASN A 123 28.56 -3.89 -15.56
CA ASN A 123 27.39 -4.71 -15.25
C ASN A 123 27.72 -5.79 -14.20
N ASN A 124 28.81 -6.52 -14.39
CA ASN A 124 29.21 -7.59 -13.47
C ASN A 124 29.56 -7.05 -12.08
N LEU A 125 30.17 -5.86 -12.01
CA LEU A 125 30.39 -5.13 -10.76
C LEU A 125 29.06 -4.82 -10.07
N GLY A 126 28.07 -4.29 -10.81
CA GLY A 126 26.72 -4.08 -10.29
C GLY A 126 26.09 -5.36 -9.75
N ALA A 127 26.21 -6.47 -10.49
CA ALA A 127 25.65 -7.75 -10.08
C ALA A 127 26.27 -8.32 -8.79
N ILE A 128 27.58 -8.22 -8.59
CA ILE A 128 28.20 -8.67 -7.33
C ILE A 128 27.79 -7.77 -6.16
N ARG A 129 27.67 -6.46 -6.38
CA ARG A 129 27.23 -5.50 -5.36
C ARG A 129 25.78 -5.73 -4.97
N GLY A 130 24.91 -5.94 -5.96
CA GLY A 130 23.50 -6.27 -5.78
C GLY A 130 23.31 -7.55 -4.99
N LYS A 131 24.05 -8.60 -5.33
CA LYS A 131 24.02 -9.87 -4.60
C LYS A 131 24.49 -9.73 -3.15
N ALA A 132 25.50 -8.91 -2.89
CA ALA A 132 26.08 -8.77 -1.54
C ALA A 132 25.32 -7.77 -0.65
N ARG A 133 24.77 -6.69 -1.23
CA ARG A 133 24.27 -5.51 -0.49
C ARG A 133 22.93 -4.97 -1.00
N GLY A 134 22.25 -5.69 -1.91
CA GLY A 134 20.95 -5.32 -2.48
C GLY A 134 21.01 -4.32 -3.64
N SER A 135 19.87 -4.14 -4.32
CA SER A 135 19.71 -3.34 -5.54
C SER A 135 20.33 -1.94 -5.46
N ALA A 136 20.21 -1.26 -4.32
CA ALA A 136 20.74 0.10 -4.12
C ALA A 136 22.25 0.19 -4.37
N ALA A 137 23.02 -0.84 -3.98
CA ALA A 137 24.45 -0.88 -4.20
C ALA A 137 24.85 -1.15 -5.67
N ALA A 138 23.91 -1.68 -6.47
CA ALA A 138 24.15 -2.06 -7.85
C ALA A 138 23.86 -0.93 -8.86
N VAL A 139 22.89 -0.04 -8.55
CA VAL A 139 22.37 0.98 -9.47
C VAL A 139 23.46 1.81 -10.14
N ALA A 140 24.45 2.31 -9.38
CA ALA A 140 25.49 3.16 -9.93
C ALA A 140 26.29 2.46 -11.04
N ALA A 141 26.69 1.21 -10.80
CA ALA A 141 27.46 0.43 -11.77
C ALA A 141 26.62 0.05 -13.00
N TYR A 142 25.34 -0.29 -12.83
CA TYR A 142 24.43 -0.54 -13.95
C TYR A 142 24.17 0.72 -14.79
N LYS A 143 23.98 1.88 -14.16
CA LYS A 143 23.87 3.16 -14.89
C LYS A 143 25.11 3.43 -15.70
N THR A 144 26.30 3.19 -15.14
CA THR A 144 27.56 3.34 -15.88
C THR A 144 27.63 2.35 -17.03
N ALA A 145 27.29 1.07 -16.82
CA ALA A 145 27.26 0.06 -17.89
C ALA A 145 26.36 0.48 -19.06
N VAL A 146 25.14 0.93 -18.78
CA VAL A 146 24.19 1.42 -19.80
C VAL A 146 24.68 2.71 -20.47
N SER A 147 25.37 3.60 -19.72
CA SER A 147 25.96 4.80 -20.33
C SER A 147 27.13 4.49 -21.26
N VAL A 148 27.94 3.48 -20.90
CA VAL A 148 29.07 3.01 -21.73
C VAL A 148 28.51 2.29 -22.95
N ASN A 149 27.54 1.38 -22.80
CA ASN A 149 26.89 0.71 -23.91
C ASN A 149 25.35 0.73 -23.78
N PRO A 150 24.66 1.69 -24.43
CA PRO A 150 23.20 1.82 -24.36
C PRO A 150 22.42 0.63 -24.90
N PHE A 151 23.06 -0.20 -25.73
CA PHE A 151 22.46 -1.40 -26.35
C PHE A 151 22.76 -2.69 -25.59
N ASP A 152 23.46 -2.62 -24.44
CA ASP A 152 23.68 -3.77 -23.58
C ASP A 152 22.37 -4.21 -22.93
N ARG A 153 21.78 -5.26 -23.52
CA ARG A 153 20.49 -5.84 -23.12
C ARG A 153 20.49 -6.26 -21.65
N THR A 154 21.56 -6.89 -21.19
CA THR A 154 21.65 -7.42 -19.83
C THR A 154 21.85 -6.31 -18.82
N ALA A 155 22.74 -5.36 -19.08
CA ALA A 155 22.95 -4.21 -18.20
C ALA A 155 21.66 -3.40 -18.03
N ARG A 156 20.92 -3.22 -19.13
CA ARG A 156 19.65 -2.49 -19.12
C ARG A 156 18.55 -3.23 -18.37
N MET A 157 18.45 -4.56 -18.54
CA MET A 157 17.52 -5.38 -17.76
C MET A 157 17.83 -5.38 -16.27
N ASN A 158 19.11 -5.52 -15.90
CA ASN A 158 19.54 -5.45 -14.51
C ASN A 158 19.24 -4.07 -13.90
N LEU A 159 19.41 -2.99 -14.66
CA LEU A 159 19.02 -1.64 -14.22
C LEU A 159 17.50 -1.51 -14.05
N ALA A 160 16.71 -2.04 -14.99
CA ALA A 160 15.25 -2.05 -14.90
C ALA A 160 14.76 -2.79 -13.64
N PHE A 161 15.33 -3.96 -13.36
CA PHE A 161 15.05 -4.72 -12.15
C PHE A 161 15.44 -3.95 -10.89
N ALA A 162 16.64 -3.38 -10.83
CA ALA A 162 17.10 -2.61 -9.68
C ALA A 162 16.21 -1.39 -9.41
N TYR A 163 15.81 -0.65 -10.45
CA TYR A 163 14.87 0.45 -10.29
C TYR A 163 13.49 -0.01 -9.84
N TRP A 164 12.98 -1.13 -10.35
CA TRP A 164 11.71 -1.69 -9.92
C TRP A 164 11.73 -2.12 -8.44
N ASP A 165 12.75 -2.87 -8.01
CA ASP A 165 12.90 -3.33 -6.63
C ASP A 165 13.04 -2.16 -5.64
N LEU A 166 13.70 -1.08 -6.07
CA LEU A 166 13.85 0.13 -5.27
C LEU A 166 12.64 1.07 -5.33
N LYS A 167 11.66 0.81 -6.20
CA LYS A 167 10.60 1.77 -6.57
C LYS A 167 11.19 3.12 -6.98
N ASP A 168 12.30 3.09 -7.71
CA ASP A 168 13.04 4.29 -8.12
C ASP A 168 12.25 5.07 -9.20
N PRO A 169 12.06 6.39 -9.03
CA PRO A 169 11.35 7.22 -10.02
C PRO A 169 12.03 7.28 -11.39
N ALA A 170 13.30 6.85 -11.51
CA ALA A 170 13.98 6.69 -12.80
C ALA A 170 13.37 5.59 -13.68
N LEU A 171 12.55 4.68 -13.11
CA LEU A 171 11.79 3.68 -13.86
C LEU A 171 10.61 4.34 -14.60
N THR A 172 10.91 4.95 -15.74
CA THR A 172 9.92 5.64 -16.55
C THR A 172 9.33 4.72 -17.63
N PRO A 173 8.12 5.00 -18.13
CA PRO A 173 7.58 4.32 -19.31
C PRO A 173 8.53 4.36 -20.51
N ALA A 174 9.15 5.52 -20.78
CA ALA A 174 10.11 5.66 -21.87
C ALA A 174 11.35 4.74 -21.70
N PHE A 175 11.87 4.63 -20.48
CA PHE A 175 12.98 3.72 -20.19
C PHE A 175 12.58 2.25 -20.42
N LEU A 176 11.37 1.86 -19.99
CA LEU A 176 10.84 0.51 -20.18
C LEU A 176 10.54 0.21 -21.65
N GLU A 177 9.94 1.13 -22.39
CA GLU A 177 9.67 0.99 -23.83
C GLU A 177 10.96 0.74 -24.63
N GLU A 178 12.03 1.48 -24.33
CA GLU A 178 13.33 1.25 -24.96
C GLU A 178 13.94 -0.09 -24.51
N THR A 179 13.73 -0.49 -23.26
CA THR A 179 14.17 -1.82 -22.77
C THR A 179 13.42 -2.95 -23.48
N ILE A 180 12.11 -2.82 -23.68
CA ILE A 180 11.26 -3.75 -24.45
C ILE A 180 11.76 -3.86 -25.90
N ARG A 181 12.15 -2.75 -26.54
CA ARG A 181 12.71 -2.78 -27.90
C ARG A 181 14.01 -3.61 -27.99
N LEU A 182 14.82 -3.57 -26.93
CA LEU A 182 16.10 -4.29 -26.88
C LEU A 182 15.94 -5.75 -26.44
N VAL A 183 14.94 -6.05 -25.61
CA VAL A 183 14.66 -7.37 -25.04
C VAL A 183 13.18 -7.73 -25.26
N PRO A 184 12.76 -7.94 -26.53
CA PRO A 184 11.35 -8.07 -26.86
C PRO A 184 10.70 -9.33 -26.29
N ASP A 185 11.47 -10.35 -25.94
CA ASP A 185 10.96 -11.63 -25.45
C ASP A 185 10.84 -11.68 -23.91
N GLU A 186 11.22 -10.62 -23.19
CA GLU A 186 11.20 -10.61 -21.72
C GLU A 186 9.83 -10.14 -21.19
N PRO A 187 9.01 -11.02 -20.60
CA PRO A 187 7.68 -10.65 -20.11
C PRO A 187 7.71 -9.70 -18.91
N PHE A 188 8.80 -9.69 -18.13
CA PHE A 188 8.92 -8.86 -16.94
C PHE A 188 8.89 -7.36 -17.24
N THR A 189 9.47 -6.92 -18.37
CA THR A 189 9.43 -5.50 -18.77
C THR A 189 8.01 -5.03 -19.09
N HIS A 190 7.21 -5.90 -19.72
CA HIS A 190 5.79 -5.65 -19.95
C HIS A 190 4.99 -5.65 -18.64
N LEU A 191 5.30 -6.57 -17.72
CA LEU A 191 4.67 -6.58 -16.39
C LEU A 191 4.91 -5.27 -15.63
N ILE A 192 6.16 -4.82 -15.53
CA ILE A 192 6.48 -3.56 -14.84
C ILE A 192 5.75 -2.38 -15.50
N LEU A 193 5.72 -2.32 -16.83
CA LEU A 193 5.04 -1.25 -17.53
C LEU A 193 3.52 -1.28 -17.26
N ALA A 194 2.91 -2.48 -17.18
CA ALA A 194 1.53 -2.62 -16.73
C ALA A 194 1.32 -2.11 -15.30
N GLU A 195 2.22 -2.40 -14.36
CA GLU A 195 2.15 -1.87 -13.00
C GLU A 195 2.21 -0.33 -12.96
N LEU A 196 3.07 0.29 -13.77
CA LEU A 196 3.13 1.75 -13.89
C LEU A 196 1.83 2.33 -14.47
N LEU A 197 1.20 1.64 -15.42
CA LEU A 197 -0.07 2.05 -16.02
C LEU A 197 -1.24 1.87 -15.03
N ILE A 198 -1.27 0.79 -14.25
CA ILE A 198 -2.23 0.58 -13.16
C ILE A 198 -2.17 1.73 -12.16
N ASN A 199 -0.96 2.19 -11.82
CA ASN A 199 -0.76 3.32 -10.90
C ASN A 199 -1.27 4.66 -11.45
N LYS A 200 -1.30 4.81 -12.77
CA LYS A 200 -1.88 5.97 -13.46
C LYS A 200 -3.36 5.78 -13.77
N ASP A 201 -3.96 4.70 -13.28
CA ASP A 201 -5.32 4.24 -13.59
C ASP A 201 -5.60 4.01 -15.09
N ASP A 202 -4.54 3.86 -15.90
CA ASP A 202 -4.66 3.41 -17.30
C ASP A 202 -4.78 1.88 -17.35
N LEU A 203 -5.95 1.39 -16.95
CA LEU A 203 -6.27 -0.03 -16.93
C LEU A 203 -6.32 -0.65 -18.33
N ALA A 204 -6.62 0.14 -19.36
CA ALA A 204 -6.63 -0.32 -20.75
C ALA A 204 -5.20 -0.60 -21.24
N GLY A 205 -4.28 0.34 -21.05
CA GLY A 205 -2.87 0.16 -21.35
C GLY A 205 -2.25 -0.97 -20.54
N ALA A 206 -2.57 -1.04 -19.24
CA ALA A 206 -2.11 -2.14 -18.38
C ALA A 206 -2.54 -3.51 -18.90
N ARG A 207 -3.80 -3.65 -19.33
CA ARG A 207 -4.32 -4.89 -19.94
C ARG A 207 -3.54 -5.29 -21.18
N THR A 208 -3.23 -4.34 -22.07
CA THR A 208 -2.42 -4.60 -23.27
C THR A 208 -1.04 -5.14 -22.90
N HIS A 209 -0.35 -4.52 -21.94
CA HIS A 209 0.97 -4.97 -21.52
C HIS A 209 0.94 -6.30 -20.76
N LEU A 210 -0.08 -6.56 -19.94
CA LEU A 210 -0.28 -7.87 -19.31
C LEU A 210 -0.49 -8.98 -20.36
N GLY A 211 -1.27 -8.71 -21.41
CA GLY A 211 -1.43 -9.63 -22.54
C GLY A 211 -0.10 -9.96 -23.22
N GLN A 212 0.72 -8.94 -23.50
CA GLN A 212 2.06 -9.12 -24.06
C GLN A 212 2.97 -9.92 -23.11
N ALA A 213 2.89 -9.68 -21.81
CA ALA A 213 3.63 -10.48 -20.83
C ALA A 213 3.19 -11.94 -20.82
N VAL A 214 1.88 -12.23 -20.93
CA VAL A 214 1.34 -13.60 -20.96
C VAL A 214 1.85 -14.35 -22.19
N GLU A 215 1.83 -13.73 -23.37
CA GLU A 215 2.31 -14.32 -24.63
C GLU A 215 3.78 -14.77 -24.54
N ARG A 216 4.60 -14.06 -23.75
CA ARG A 216 6.04 -14.32 -23.58
C ARG A 216 6.35 -15.21 -22.37
N ALA A 217 5.38 -15.45 -21.50
CA ALA A 217 5.60 -16.14 -20.24
C ALA A 217 5.55 -17.69 -20.33
N SER A 218 5.85 -18.30 -21.48
CA SER A 218 5.43 -19.69 -21.83
C SER A 218 5.92 -20.79 -20.88
N ASP A 219 7.07 -20.61 -20.22
CA ASP A 219 7.76 -21.71 -19.51
C ASP A 219 7.86 -21.51 -17.99
N ASN A 220 7.18 -20.50 -17.41
CA ASN A 220 7.22 -20.24 -15.96
C ASN A 220 5.81 -20.26 -15.32
N PRO A 221 5.40 -21.37 -14.68
CA PRO A 221 4.06 -21.53 -14.10
C PRO A 221 3.73 -20.49 -13.01
N LYS A 222 4.73 -20.04 -12.24
CA LYS A 222 4.53 -18.99 -11.22
C LYS A 222 4.26 -17.64 -11.89
N PHE A 223 5.05 -17.31 -12.93
CA PHE A 223 4.86 -16.11 -13.74
C PHE A 223 3.48 -16.09 -14.40
N GLN A 224 3.07 -17.19 -15.01
CA GLN A 224 1.75 -17.34 -15.63
C GLN A 224 0.62 -17.17 -14.62
N SER A 225 0.74 -17.78 -13.43
CA SER A 225 -0.28 -17.67 -12.38
C SER A 225 -0.44 -16.23 -11.91
N TYR A 226 0.67 -15.52 -11.71
CA TYR A 226 0.66 -14.11 -11.34
C TYR A 226 0.03 -13.23 -12.43
N LEU A 227 0.46 -13.39 -13.69
CA LEU A 227 -0.10 -12.63 -14.81
C LEU A 227 -1.59 -12.89 -15.01
N LYS A 228 -2.04 -14.14 -14.85
CA LYS A 228 -3.46 -14.50 -14.94
C LYS A 228 -4.27 -13.81 -13.85
N TYR A 229 -3.76 -13.79 -12.62
CA TYR A 229 -4.38 -13.09 -11.51
C TYR A 229 -4.49 -11.58 -11.79
N MET A 230 -3.37 -10.94 -12.19
CA MET A 230 -3.34 -9.51 -12.48
C MET A 230 -4.25 -9.13 -13.66
N THR A 231 -4.24 -9.92 -14.73
CA THR A 231 -5.10 -9.70 -15.91
C THR A 231 -6.58 -9.75 -15.52
N ALA A 232 -6.99 -10.77 -14.75
CA ALA A 232 -8.37 -10.89 -14.29
C ALA A 232 -8.78 -9.68 -13.41
N ARG A 233 -7.91 -9.25 -12.49
CA ARG A 233 -8.16 -8.09 -11.62
C ARG A 233 -8.27 -6.78 -12.39
N VAL A 234 -7.37 -6.53 -13.36
CA VAL A 234 -7.41 -5.34 -14.23
C VAL A 234 -8.67 -5.34 -15.09
N GLU A 235 -9.04 -6.48 -15.69
CA GLU A 235 -10.24 -6.56 -16.53
C GLU A 235 -11.53 -6.37 -15.73
N GLN A 236 -11.65 -6.98 -14.54
CA GLN A 236 -12.81 -6.81 -13.66
C GLN A 236 -12.94 -5.34 -13.23
N THR A 237 -11.83 -4.75 -12.80
CA THR A 237 -11.79 -3.36 -12.32
C THR A 237 -12.07 -2.37 -13.44
N GLY A 238 -11.47 -2.56 -14.62
CA GLY A 238 -11.70 -1.71 -15.79
C GLY A 238 -13.16 -1.69 -16.22
N LYS A 239 -13.85 -2.85 -16.20
CA LYS A 239 -15.29 -2.93 -16.49
C LYS A 239 -16.14 -2.24 -15.42
N ALA A 240 -15.79 -2.43 -14.14
CA ALA A 240 -16.56 -1.88 -13.02
C ALA A 240 -16.45 -0.34 -12.93
N GLU A 241 -15.29 0.21 -13.29
CA GLU A 241 -14.95 1.63 -13.09
C GLU A 241 -14.91 2.45 -14.38
N GLU A 242 -15.29 1.87 -15.55
CA GLU A 242 -15.17 2.49 -16.89
C GLU A 242 -15.82 3.88 -16.98
N LYS A 243 -16.94 4.06 -16.27
CA LYS A 243 -17.76 5.29 -16.32
C LYS A 243 -17.56 6.21 -15.13
N PHE A 244 -16.60 5.92 -14.27
CA PHE A 244 -16.39 6.70 -13.05
C PHE A 244 -15.68 7.99 -13.39
N VAL A 245 -16.05 9.06 -12.68
CA VAL A 245 -15.38 10.36 -12.80
C VAL A 245 -14.30 10.45 -11.73
N ALA A 246 -13.11 10.91 -12.12
CA ALA A 246 -11.96 11.07 -11.24
C ALA A 246 -11.70 12.53 -10.90
N ARG A 247 -11.27 12.80 -9.67
CA ARG A 247 -10.82 14.11 -9.21
C ARG A 247 -9.57 13.97 -8.36
N GLU A 248 -8.62 14.88 -8.55
CA GLU A 248 -7.33 14.84 -7.87
C GLU A 248 -7.31 15.78 -6.65
N SER A 249 -6.61 15.34 -5.60
CA SER A 249 -6.12 16.15 -4.50
C SER A 249 -4.58 16.13 -4.49
N ALA A 250 -3.94 16.63 -3.43
CA ALA A 250 -2.49 16.67 -3.35
C ALA A 250 -1.85 15.27 -3.33
N HIS A 251 -2.49 14.31 -2.63
CA HIS A 251 -1.94 12.97 -2.42
C HIS A 251 -2.89 11.83 -2.83
N PHE A 252 -4.07 12.14 -3.36
CA PHE A 252 -5.09 11.16 -3.71
C PHE A 252 -5.75 11.47 -5.05
N THR A 253 -6.23 10.41 -5.71
CA THR A 253 -7.16 10.52 -6.82
C THR A 253 -8.45 9.82 -6.41
N VAL A 254 -9.58 10.53 -6.37
CA VAL A 254 -10.87 9.99 -5.95
C VAL A 254 -11.75 9.75 -7.17
N LYS A 255 -12.14 8.49 -7.38
CA LYS A 255 -13.10 8.04 -8.41
C LYS A 255 -14.46 7.77 -7.79
N PHE A 256 -15.54 8.06 -8.50
CA PHE A 256 -16.89 7.77 -8.01
C PHE A 256 -17.86 7.32 -9.11
N ASP A 257 -18.76 6.42 -8.72
CA ASP A 257 -19.88 5.91 -9.50
C ASP A 257 -21.08 6.87 -9.44
N GLY A 258 -21.18 7.82 -10.37
CA GLY A 258 -22.36 8.70 -10.48
C GLY A 258 -22.05 10.14 -10.88
N GLY A 259 -23.07 11.01 -10.78
CA GLY A 259 -22.93 12.45 -11.05
C GLY A 259 -22.11 13.16 -9.96
N ASP A 260 -21.53 14.31 -10.31
CA ASP A 260 -20.64 15.13 -9.48
C ASP A 260 -21.26 15.56 -8.13
N ASP A 261 -21.27 14.68 -7.13
CA ASP A 261 -21.54 15.08 -5.75
C ASP A 261 -20.27 15.68 -5.14
N HIS A 262 -20.06 16.97 -5.46
CA HIS A 262 -18.97 17.78 -4.92
C HIS A 262 -18.84 17.71 -3.40
N THR A 263 -19.94 17.45 -2.67
CA THR A 263 -19.92 17.40 -1.20
C THR A 263 -19.25 16.13 -0.69
N VAL A 264 -19.56 14.97 -1.31
CA VAL A 264 -18.88 13.69 -1.02
C VAL A 264 -17.40 13.80 -1.33
N TRP A 265 -17.05 14.33 -2.51
CA TRP A 265 -15.65 14.49 -2.91
C TRP A 265 -14.87 15.36 -1.93
N SER A 266 -15.40 16.54 -1.59
CA SER A 266 -14.72 17.47 -0.68
C SER A 266 -14.48 16.81 0.67
N ARG A 267 -15.50 16.09 1.19
CA ARG A 267 -15.40 15.43 2.49
C ARG A 267 -14.42 14.27 2.50
N VAL A 268 -14.46 13.41 1.48
CA VAL A 268 -13.52 12.28 1.36
C VAL A 268 -12.09 12.80 1.22
N SER A 269 -11.88 13.84 0.42
CA SER A 269 -10.57 14.46 0.23
C SER A 269 -10.04 15.07 1.52
N GLU A 270 -10.86 15.83 2.26
CA GLU A 270 -10.48 16.37 3.57
C GLU A 270 -10.02 15.27 4.54
N ILE A 271 -10.82 14.20 4.69
CA ILE A 271 -10.50 13.08 5.59
C ILE A 271 -9.18 12.42 5.19
N LEU A 272 -8.96 12.18 3.90
CA LEU A 272 -7.76 11.52 3.40
C LEU A 272 -6.52 12.39 3.54
N GLU A 273 -6.62 13.69 3.29
CA GLU A 273 -5.51 14.63 3.46
C GLU A 273 -5.16 14.83 4.95
N ASP A 274 -6.14 14.78 5.85
CA ASP A 274 -5.92 14.76 7.30
C ASP A 274 -5.25 13.46 7.74
N ALA A 275 -5.77 12.32 7.26
CA ALA A 275 -5.17 11.00 7.48
C ALA A 275 -3.71 10.95 6.97
N TYR A 276 -3.44 11.54 5.80
CA TYR A 276 -2.11 11.62 5.23
C TYR A 276 -1.11 12.25 6.19
N ARG A 277 -1.46 13.41 6.76
CA ARG A 277 -0.60 14.14 7.69
C ARG A 277 -0.44 13.39 9.02
N GLU A 278 -1.55 12.97 9.63
CA GLU A 278 -1.54 12.39 10.97
C GLU A 278 -0.98 10.97 11.01
N ILE A 279 -1.48 10.09 10.15
CA ILE A 279 -1.08 8.68 10.12
C ILE A 279 0.31 8.56 9.49
N GLY A 280 0.61 9.38 8.47
CA GLY A 280 1.94 9.42 7.88
C GLY A 280 3.02 9.84 8.89
N GLN A 281 2.72 10.83 9.76
CA GLN A 281 3.61 11.20 10.86
C GLN A 281 3.80 10.07 11.88
N GLN A 282 2.73 9.37 12.26
CA GLN A 282 2.81 8.28 13.23
C GLN A 282 3.59 7.08 12.69
N LEU A 283 3.36 6.69 11.44
CA LEU A 283 4.06 5.59 10.77
C LEU A 283 5.44 5.99 10.22
N GLY A 284 5.77 7.29 10.19
CA GLY A 284 7.03 7.79 9.63
C GLY A 284 7.19 7.44 8.14
N ALA A 285 6.07 7.33 7.42
CA ALA A 285 6.02 6.88 6.04
C ALA A 285 4.91 7.61 5.30
N TYR A 286 5.15 7.95 4.04
CA TYR A 286 4.18 8.58 3.15
C TYR A 286 4.15 7.83 1.82
N PRO A 287 3.00 7.77 1.15
CA PRO A 287 2.89 7.20 -0.19
C PRO A 287 3.89 7.82 -1.15
N SER A 288 4.60 6.98 -1.90
CA SER A 288 5.53 7.41 -2.96
C SER A 288 4.83 7.99 -4.20
N LYS A 289 3.51 7.81 -4.31
CA LYS A 289 2.64 8.22 -5.41
C LYS A 289 1.23 8.48 -4.89
N PRO A 290 0.38 9.24 -5.62
CA PRO A 290 -1.01 9.41 -5.23
C PRO A 290 -1.75 8.07 -5.08
N ILE A 291 -2.58 7.94 -4.04
CA ILE A 291 -3.39 6.74 -3.83
C ILE A 291 -4.74 6.91 -4.53
N LEU A 292 -5.13 5.91 -5.32
CA LEU A 292 -6.44 5.86 -5.94
C LEU A 292 -7.49 5.40 -4.92
N VAL A 293 -8.54 6.19 -4.75
CA VAL A 293 -9.68 5.89 -3.88
C VAL A 293 -10.93 5.82 -4.73
N VAL A 294 -11.66 4.72 -4.67
CA VAL A 294 -12.81 4.44 -5.52
C VAL A 294 -14.06 4.30 -4.67
N LEU A 295 -15.03 5.17 -4.91
CA LEU A 295 -16.31 5.20 -4.23
C LEU A 295 -17.36 4.48 -5.07
N HIS A 296 -17.79 3.31 -4.58
CA HIS A 296 -18.77 2.45 -5.25
C HIS A 296 -20.17 2.65 -4.67
N THR A 297 -21.23 2.47 -5.46
CA THR A 297 -22.57 2.20 -4.92
C THR A 297 -22.58 0.86 -4.16
N ARG A 298 -23.52 0.63 -3.23
CA ARG A 298 -23.52 -0.60 -2.41
C ARG A 298 -23.67 -1.85 -3.29
N GLU A 299 -24.50 -1.72 -4.32
CA GLU A 299 -24.78 -2.74 -5.31
C GLU A 299 -23.52 -3.07 -6.13
N THR A 300 -22.74 -2.06 -6.54
CA THR A 300 -21.50 -2.27 -7.31
C THR A 300 -20.30 -2.65 -6.45
N PHE A 301 -20.28 -2.29 -5.16
CA PHE A 301 -19.16 -2.57 -4.26
C PHE A 301 -18.92 -4.07 -4.09
N HIS A 302 -19.96 -4.85 -3.85
CA HIS A 302 -19.85 -6.30 -3.71
C HIS A 302 -19.31 -6.95 -5.01
N ASP A 303 -19.89 -6.58 -6.15
CA ASP A 303 -19.54 -7.16 -7.45
C ASP A 303 -18.14 -6.72 -7.94
N ALA A 304 -17.71 -5.51 -7.58
CA ALA A 304 -16.41 -4.95 -7.95
C ALA A 304 -15.25 -5.42 -7.05
N THR A 305 -15.53 -5.82 -5.82
CA THR A 305 -14.51 -6.26 -4.85
C THR A 305 -14.40 -7.78 -4.76
N GLY A 306 -15.51 -8.50 -4.92
CA GLY A 306 -15.60 -9.93 -4.59
C GLY A 306 -15.40 -10.20 -3.09
N GLY A 307 -15.41 -9.16 -2.26
CA GLY A 307 -15.26 -9.26 -0.81
C GLY A 307 -16.57 -9.59 -0.10
N PRO A 308 -16.52 -10.03 1.18
CA PRO A 308 -17.72 -10.33 1.94
C PRO A 308 -18.68 -9.13 2.01
N ALA A 309 -19.98 -9.38 1.92
CA ALA A 309 -21.02 -8.34 1.94
C ALA A 309 -21.05 -7.47 3.22
N TRP A 310 -20.28 -7.83 4.24
CA TRP A 310 -20.14 -7.10 5.51
C TRP A 310 -18.96 -6.11 5.54
N SER A 311 -18.12 -6.07 4.50
CA SER A 311 -16.95 -5.18 4.47
C SER A 311 -17.35 -3.71 4.39
N ASP A 312 -16.84 -2.90 5.31
CA ASP A 312 -17.11 -1.46 5.35
C ASP A 312 -16.16 -0.64 4.46
N GLY A 313 -15.03 -1.22 4.04
CA GLY A 313 -14.04 -0.69 3.10
C GLY A 313 -13.12 -1.82 2.61
N LEU A 314 -12.28 -1.55 1.61
CA LEU A 314 -11.29 -2.52 1.15
C LEU A 314 -10.10 -1.83 0.48
N TYR A 315 -8.89 -2.08 0.97
CA TYR A 315 -7.67 -1.88 0.21
C TYR A 315 -7.38 -3.09 -0.70
N ASP A 316 -7.26 -2.85 -2.00
CA ASP A 316 -6.83 -3.83 -3.00
C ASP A 316 -5.30 -3.78 -3.16
N PRO A 317 -4.54 -4.73 -2.56
CA PRO A 317 -3.08 -4.71 -2.64
C PRO A 317 -2.56 -5.02 -4.05
N ALA A 318 -3.35 -5.66 -4.91
CA ALA A 318 -2.93 -6.00 -6.27
C ALA A 318 -2.89 -4.75 -7.16
N LEU A 319 -3.90 -3.88 -7.05
CA LEU A 319 -4.00 -2.66 -7.86
C LEU A 319 -3.63 -1.38 -7.09
N GLY A 320 -3.33 -1.49 -5.79
CA GLY A 320 -2.93 -0.36 -4.94
C GLY A 320 -4.01 0.70 -4.75
N ARG A 321 -5.28 0.29 -4.65
CA ARG A 321 -6.43 1.22 -4.58
C ARG A 321 -7.34 0.93 -3.40
N ILE A 322 -7.85 1.98 -2.77
CA ILE A 322 -8.85 1.90 -1.70
C ILE A 322 -10.24 1.89 -2.35
N LYS A 323 -11.13 1.00 -1.94
CA LYS A 323 -12.51 0.89 -2.42
C LYS A 323 -13.45 1.07 -1.24
N ILE A 324 -14.40 2.01 -1.34
CA ILE A 324 -15.35 2.36 -0.27
C ILE A 324 -16.79 2.33 -0.80
N PRO A 325 -17.76 1.75 -0.07
CA PRO A 325 -19.17 1.90 -0.39
C PRO A 325 -19.69 3.30 -0.02
N THR A 326 -20.37 3.97 -0.96
CA THR A 326 -20.91 5.34 -0.83
C THR A 326 -22.15 5.44 0.06
N LYS A 327 -22.93 4.37 0.21
CA LYS A 327 -24.19 4.42 0.97
C LYS A 327 -23.92 4.53 2.47
N GLY A 328 -24.22 5.69 3.03
CA GLY A 328 -24.00 6.01 4.44
C GLY A 328 -22.86 7.01 4.68
N ALA A 329 -21.99 7.21 3.69
CA ALA A 329 -20.82 8.09 3.76
C ALA A 329 -21.19 9.55 4.10
N LEU A 330 -22.33 10.03 3.59
CA LEU A 330 -22.84 11.36 3.91
C LEU A 330 -23.68 11.43 5.18
N THR A 331 -24.21 10.30 5.67
CA THR A 331 -25.10 10.27 6.84
C THR A 331 -24.36 10.01 8.14
N ASP A 332 -23.21 9.34 8.09
CA ASP A 332 -22.35 9.06 9.24
C ASP A 332 -20.90 9.41 8.91
N GLN A 333 -20.53 10.66 9.20
CA GLN A 333 -19.18 11.17 8.93
C GLN A 333 -18.12 10.52 9.82
N ALA A 334 -18.48 10.09 11.03
CA ALA A 334 -17.55 9.44 11.94
C ALA A 334 -17.19 8.05 11.41
N TRP A 335 -18.20 7.30 10.94
CA TRP A 335 -17.98 6.04 10.25
C TRP A 335 -17.13 6.22 8.99
N LEU A 336 -17.44 7.18 8.12
CA LEU A 336 -16.68 7.40 6.88
C LEU A 336 -15.21 7.73 7.17
N ALA A 337 -14.96 8.61 8.14
CA ALA A 337 -13.61 8.98 8.54
C ALA A 337 -12.82 7.77 9.03
N ARG A 338 -13.43 6.96 9.90
CA ARG A 338 -12.83 5.76 10.46
C ARG A 338 -12.46 4.75 9.38
N VAL A 339 -13.37 4.45 8.45
CA VAL A 339 -13.11 3.50 7.36
C VAL A 339 -12.02 4.01 6.41
N LEU A 340 -12.10 5.26 5.95
CA LEU A 340 -11.08 5.82 5.05
C LEU A 340 -9.69 5.81 5.69
N ARG A 341 -9.60 6.14 6.97
CA ARG A 341 -8.34 6.09 7.73
C ARG A 341 -7.84 4.66 7.89
N HIS A 342 -8.72 3.70 8.17
CA HIS A 342 -8.40 2.27 8.26
C HIS A 342 -7.80 1.76 6.96
N GLU A 343 -8.47 1.99 5.82
CA GLU A 343 -7.98 1.54 4.52
C GLU A 343 -6.70 2.29 4.08
N TYR A 344 -6.54 3.56 4.48
CA TYR A 344 -5.30 4.30 4.27
C TYR A 344 -4.11 3.69 5.01
N VAL A 345 -4.31 3.16 6.23
CA VAL A 345 -3.26 2.46 6.96
C VAL A 345 -2.81 1.22 6.19
N HIS A 346 -3.73 0.41 5.66
CA HIS A 346 -3.37 -0.73 4.82
C HIS A 346 -2.56 -0.32 3.59
N ALA A 347 -2.94 0.77 2.92
CA ALA A 347 -2.20 1.29 1.78
C ALA A 347 -0.75 1.67 2.16
N LEU A 348 -0.56 2.35 3.30
CA LEU A 348 0.76 2.75 3.79
C LEU A 348 1.62 1.58 4.20
N LEU A 349 1.01 0.63 4.93
CA LEU A 349 1.68 -0.59 5.34
C LEU A 349 2.13 -1.40 4.13
N HIS A 350 1.28 -1.54 3.11
CA HIS A 350 1.63 -2.23 1.88
C HIS A 350 2.79 -1.55 1.13
N ASP A 351 2.77 -0.21 1.00
CA ASP A 351 3.85 0.52 0.33
C ASP A 351 5.18 0.38 1.10
N ARG A 352 5.14 0.56 2.42
CA ARG A 352 6.28 0.47 3.34
C ARG A 352 6.93 -0.91 3.31
N MET A 353 6.13 -1.96 3.27
CA MET A 353 6.63 -3.35 3.29
C MET A 353 7.13 -3.83 1.93
N LYS A 354 6.96 -3.04 0.86
CA LYS A 354 7.36 -3.40 -0.51
C LYS A 354 6.78 -4.76 -0.93
N GLY A 355 5.51 -5.00 -0.62
CA GLY A 355 4.82 -6.26 -0.93
C GLY A 355 5.16 -7.45 -0.02
N ARG A 356 6.00 -7.27 1.01
CA ARG A 356 6.22 -8.28 2.05
C ARG A 356 5.02 -8.35 3.00
N GLN A 357 4.74 -9.54 3.50
CA GLN A 357 3.61 -9.76 4.41
C GLN A 357 3.91 -9.23 5.81
N ILE A 358 2.93 -8.56 6.40
CA ILE A 358 2.87 -8.24 7.83
C ILE A 358 1.97 -9.30 8.47
N PRO A 359 2.24 -9.77 9.70
CA PRO A 359 1.27 -10.53 10.48
C PRO A 359 -0.11 -9.88 10.43
N GLN A 360 -1.11 -10.64 10.01
CA GLN A 360 -2.46 -10.12 9.79
C GLN A 360 -3.01 -9.42 11.04
N TRP A 361 -2.78 -9.96 12.24
CA TRP A 361 -3.20 -9.32 13.50
C TRP A 361 -2.61 -7.92 13.69
N LEU A 362 -1.37 -7.69 13.27
CA LEU A 362 -0.68 -6.41 13.39
C LEU A 362 -1.12 -5.44 12.28
N ASN A 363 -1.34 -5.96 11.07
CA ASN A 363 -1.87 -5.17 9.95
C ASN A 363 -3.25 -4.59 10.29
N GLU A 364 -4.17 -5.43 10.75
CA GLU A 364 -5.52 -5.01 11.16
C GLU A 364 -5.49 -4.19 12.45
N GLY A 365 -4.70 -4.59 13.44
CA GLY A 365 -4.61 -3.86 14.70
C GLY A 365 -4.03 -2.45 14.52
N LEU A 366 -3.05 -2.25 13.65
CA LEU A 366 -2.54 -0.90 13.34
C LEU A 366 -3.59 -0.07 12.61
N ALA A 367 -4.32 -0.67 11.67
CA ALA A 367 -5.39 0.01 10.97
C ALA A 367 -6.47 0.50 11.95
N MET A 368 -6.89 -0.33 12.90
CA MET A 368 -7.86 0.04 13.94
C MET A 368 -7.32 1.12 14.89
N GLN A 369 -6.09 0.95 15.41
CA GLN A 369 -5.48 1.92 16.35
C GLN A 369 -5.28 3.31 15.72
N LEU A 370 -4.89 3.36 14.44
CA LEU A 370 -4.59 4.62 13.74
C LEU A 370 -5.84 5.27 13.11
N ALA A 371 -6.85 4.47 12.80
CA ALA A 371 -8.16 4.96 12.36
C ALA A 371 -8.92 5.70 13.46
N GLY A 372 -8.54 5.50 14.73
CA GLY A 372 -9.23 6.05 15.89
C GLY A 372 -10.45 5.21 16.27
N ASP A 373 -10.42 3.90 16.00
CA ASP A 373 -11.45 2.99 16.50
C ASP A 373 -11.54 3.09 18.04
N PRO A 374 -12.75 2.97 18.62
CA PRO A 374 -12.88 2.90 20.07
C PRO A 374 -12.03 1.73 20.61
N PRO A 375 -11.53 1.84 21.86
CA PRO A 375 -10.80 0.75 22.50
C PRO A 375 -11.59 -0.57 22.37
N PRO A 376 -10.91 -1.70 22.15
CA PRO A 376 -11.59 -2.98 21.97
C PRO A 376 -12.46 -3.27 23.21
N ASP A 377 -13.73 -3.66 22.99
CA ASP A 377 -14.62 -4.12 24.06
C ASP A 377 -14.20 -5.53 24.51
N LEU A 378 -13.15 -5.57 25.31
CA LEU A 378 -12.55 -6.79 25.84
C LEU A 378 -13.50 -7.51 26.80
N ASP A 379 -14.36 -6.77 27.50
CA ASP A 379 -15.37 -7.32 28.42
C ASP A 379 -16.32 -8.29 27.69
N LYS A 380 -16.66 -8.01 26.43
CA LYS A 380 -17.53 -8.86 25.62
C LYS A 380 -16.88 -10.20 25.21
N ILE A 381 -15.58 -10.19 24.90
CA ILE A 381 -14.81 -11.39 24.51
C ILE A 381 -14.74 -12.36 25.69
N ILE A 382 -14.34 -11.84 26.85
CA ILE A 382 -14.07 -12.65 28.03
C ILE A 382 -15.35 -13.15 28.69
N ARG A 383 -16.42 -12.33 28.76
CA ARG A 383 -17.74 -12.78 29.27
C ARG A 383 -18.35 -13.90 28.44
N SER A 384 -17.90 -14.06 27.20
CA SER A 384 -18.36 -15.10 26.28
C SER A 384 -17.55 -16.41 26.41
N ASN A 385 -16.65 -16.54 27.41
CA ASN A 385 -15.76 -17.69 27.61
C ASN A 385 -14.96 -18.07 26.35
N VAL A 386 -14.54 -17.07 25.57
CA VAL A 386 -13.78 -17.30 24.35
C VAL A 386 -12.32 -17.58 24.72
N THR A 387 -11.79 -18.69 24.23
CA THR A 387 -10.36 -19.02 24.32
C THR A 387 -9.57 -18.09 23.40
N LEU A 388 -8.56 -17.40 23.94
CA LEU A 388 -7.69 -16.55 23.15
C LEU A 388 -6.94 -17.36 22.07
N ILE A 389 -6.80 -16.79 20.88
CA ILE A 389 -6.05 -17.38 19.79
C ILE A 389 -4.57 -16.98 19.96
N SER A 390 -3.65 -17.91 19.69
CA SER A 390 -2.22 -17.58 19.63
C SER A 390 -1.98 -16.55 18.52
N LEU A 391 -1.20 -15.50 18.77
CA LEU A 391 -0.89 -14.47 17.77
C LEU A 391 -0.20 -15.06 16.53
N SER A 392 0.61 -16.10 16.73
CA SER A 392 1.21 -16.88 15.63
C SER A 392 0.17 -17.53 14.71
N SER A 393 -0.99 -17.92 15.24
CA SER A 393 -2.12 -18.45 14.45
C SER A 393 -2.93 -17.34 13.77
N LEU A 394 -2.70 -16.08 14.14
CA LEU A 394 -3.34 -14.88 13.56
C LEU A 394 -2.42 -14.13 12.59
N GLU A 395 -1.28 -14.70 12.19
CA GLU A 395 -0.40 -14.07 11.19
C GLU A 395 -0.90 -14.25 9.77
N GLY A 396 -1.64 -15.34 9.52
CA GLY A 396 -2.17 -15.70 8.21
C GLY A 396 -3.55 -15.11 7.90
N PRO A 397 -4.08 -15.41 6.71
CA PRO A 397 -5.34 -14.87 6.23
C PRO A 397 -6.57 -15.38 7.01
N TRP A 398 -7.54 -14.50 7.25
CA TRP A 398 -8.76 -14.81 8.01
C TRP A 398 -9.99 -15.09 7.15
N GLY A 399 -9.86 -15.08 5.81
CA GLY A 399 -11.00 -15.22 4.88
C GLY A 399 -11.79 -16.52 5.02
N GLY A 400 -11.19 -17.57 5.59
CA GLY A 400 -11.85 -18.85 5.88
C GLY A 400 -12.44 -18.98 7.30
N PHE A 401 -12.28 -17.97 8.16
CA PHE A 401 -12.75 -18.06 9.54
C PHE A 401 -14.28 -17.95 9.61
N PRO A 402 -14.95 -18.72 10.49
CA PRO A 402 -16.32 -18.42 10.88
C PRO A 402 -16.41 -16.99 11.43
N GLN A 403 -17.52 -16.30 11.17
CA GLN A 403 -17.69 -14.88 11.54
C GLN A 403 -17.37 -14.59 13.02
N GLN A 404 -17.74 -15.48 13.93
CA GLN A 404 -17.44 -15.33 15.36
C GLN A 404 -15.92 -15.38 15.62
N LEU A 405 -15.20 -16.29 14.97
CA LEU A 405 -13.75 -16.42 15.11
C LEU A 405 -13.03 -15.22 14.50
N ALA A 406 -13.51 -14.71 13.35
CA ALA A 406 -12.99 -13.49 12.75
C ALA A 406 -13.15 -12.29 13.70
N ASN A 407 -14.34 -12.10 14.28
CA ASN A 407 -14.56 -11.02 15.25
C ASN A 407 -13.59 -11.08 16.44
N VAL A 408 -13.32 -12.29 16.94
CA VAL A 408 -12.35 -12.51 18.02
C VAL A 408 -10.94 -12.15 17.56
N ALA A 409 -10.52 -12.58 16.37
CA ALA A 409 -9.22 -12.24 15.79
C ALA A 409 -9.00 -10.72 15.64
N TYR A 410 -10.00 -9.97 15.17
CA TYR A 410 -9.93 -8.50 15.10
C TYR A 410 -9.73 -7.86 16.48
N LEU A 411 -10.53 -8.29 17.47
CA LEU A 411 -10.44 -7.72 18.81
C LEU A 411 -9.12 -8.08 19.50
N GLU A 412 -8.65 -9.32 19.33
CA GLU A 412 -7.35 -9.77 19.84
C GLU A 412 -6.19 -9.04 19.18
N GLY A 413 -6.17 -8.94 17.84
CA GLY A 413 -5.15 -8.22 17.10
C GLY A 413 -5.09 -6.73 17.46
N ASN A 414 -6.25 -6.10 17.62
CA ASN A 414 -6.35 -4.72 18.09
C ASN A 414 -5.79 -4.55 19.51
N SER A 415 -6.15 -5.45 20.43
CA SER A 415 -5.67 -5.44 21.81
C SER A 415 -4.16 -5.65 21.92
N ALA A 416 -3.63 -6.64 21.21
CA ALA A 416 -2.20 -6.93 21.16
C ALA A 416 -1.42 -5.76 20.55
N THR A 417 -1.95 -5.15 19.49
CA THR A 417 -1.33 -3.97 18.85
C THR A 417 -1.35 -2.77 19.79
N LYS A 418 -2.47 -2.52 20.48
CA LYS A 418 -2.54 -1.49 21.51
C LYS A 418 -1.49 -1.70 22.59
N TYR A 419 -1.38 -2.92 23.11
CA TYR A 419 -0.35 -3.27 24.10
C TYR A 419 1.07 -3.05 23.55
N PHE A 420 1.33 -3.40 22.28
CA PHE A 420 2.61 -3.15 21.63
C PHE A 420 2.94 -1.65 21.59
N ILE A 421 1.98 -0.81 21.16
CA ILE A 421 2.15 0.64 21.10
C ILE A 421 2.31 1.24 22.50
N ASP A 422 1.47 0.85 23.47
CA ASP A 422 1.48 1.41 24.83
C ASP A 422 2.78 1.07 25.58
N ARG A 423 3.33 -0.14 25.37
CA ARG A 423 4.52 -0.62 26.10
C ARG A 423 5.84 -0.25 25.45
N PHE A 424 5.90 -0.22 24.11
CA PHE A 424 7.16 -0.03 23.37
C PHE A 424 7.18 1.26 22.55
N GLY A 425 6.04 1.90 22.34
CA GLY A 425 5.91 3.11 21.54
C GLY A 425 5.89 2.84 20.04
N MET A 426 5.29 3.76 19.28
CA MET A 426 5.19 3.66 17.82
C MET A 426 6.55 3.61 17.12
N GLN A 427 7.60 4.21 17.71
CA GLN A 427 8.95 4.11 17.17
C GLN A 427 9.43 2.66 17.08
N LYS A 428 9.18 1.84 18.12
CA LYS A 428 9.58 0.44 18.12
C LYS A 428 8.77 -0.40 17.15
N VAL A 429 7.50 -0.08 16.95
CA VAL A 429 6.68 -0.68 15.88
C VAL A 429 7.31 -0.39 14.51
N ARG A 430 7.71 0.86 14.24
CA ARG A 430 8.38 1.25 12.98
C ARG A 430 9.69 0.51 12.76
N GLU A 431 10.51 0.43 13.79
CA GLU A 431 11.80 -0.28 13.77
C GLU A 431 11.63 -1.78 13.45
N VAL A 432 10.62 -2.45 14.04
CA VAL A 432 10.30 -3.85 13.69
C VAL A 432 9.89 -3.96 12.22
N MET A 433 9.01 -3.08 11.74
CA MET A 433 8.58 -3.08 10.33
C MET A 433 9.75 -2.81 9.36
N ASP A 434 10.69 -1.92 9.72
CA ASP A 434 11.87 -1.63 8.88
C ASP A 434 12.74 -2.87 8.70
N VAL A 435 12.96 -3.64 9.77
CA VAL A 435 13.72 -4.89 9.71
C VAL A 435 12.96 -5.98 8.93
N MET A 436 11.64 -6.09 9.11
CA MET A 436 10.84 -7.00 8.29
C MET A 436 10.89 -6.64 6.80
N ALA A 437 10.91 -5.35 6.47
CA ALA A 437 11.00 -4.87 5.10
C ALA A 437 12.31 -5.29 4.40
N THR A 438 13.37 -5.65 5.15
CA THR A 438 14.59 -6.24 4.60
C THR A 438 14.51 -7.76 4.38
N GLY A 439 13.38 -8.38 4.70
CA GLY A 439 13.13 -9.83 4.54
C GLY A 439 13.38 -10.67 5.79
N GLN A 440 13.69 -10.06 6.94
CA GLN A 440 13.82 -10.79 8.19
C GLN A 440 12.43 -11.28 8.68
N PRO A 441 12.28 -12.56 9.09
CA PRO A 441 11.02 -13.07 9.61
C PRO A 441 10.54 -12.30 10.85
N PHE A 442 9.22 -12.16 11.00
CA PHE A 442 8.62 -11.34 12.05
C PHE A 442 9.13 -11.66 13.47
N PRO A 443 9.16 -12.93 13.95
CA PRO A 443 9.65 -13.21 15.31
C PRO A 443 11.10 -12.78 15.53
N ALA A 444 11.95 -12.93 14.50
CA ALA A 444 13.34 -12.51 14.57
C ALA A 444 13.47 -10.99 14.57
N ALA A 445 12.70 -10.28 13.72
CA ALA A 445 12.68 -8.81 13.70
C ALA A 445 12.17 -8.23 15.03
N PHE A 446 11.16 -8.89 15.61
CA PHE A 446 10.57 -8.55 16.90
C PHE A 446 11.59 -8.68 18.03
N GLN A 447 12.30 -9.82 18.10
CA GLN A 447 13.33 -10.05 19.10
C GLN A 447 14.52 -9.11 18.95
N ASP A 448 14.97 -8.85 17.72
CA ASP A 448 16.08 -7.92 17.44
C ASP A 448 15.79 -6.51 17.95
N ARG A 449 14.56 -6.01 17.78
CA ARG A 449 14.22 -4.62 18.11
C ARG A 449 13.68 -4.40 19.51
N LEU A 450 13.01 -5.41 20.09
CA LEU A 450 12.38 -5.32 21.41
C LEU A 450 13.14 -6.03 22.52
N PHE A 451 14.15 -6.85 22.19
CA PHE A 451 14.94 -7.64 23.14
C PHE A 451 14.11 -8.61 24.00
N ILE A 452 12.92 -8.99 23.51
CA ILE A 452 12.07 -10.05 24.08
C ILE A 452 11.62 -10.97 22.96
N THR A 453 11.38 -12.25 23.27
CA THR A 453 10.83 -13.16 22.27
C THR A 453 9.37 -12.84 21.98
N TYR A 454 8.88 -13.32 20.84
CA TYR A 454 7.49 -13.16 20.45
C TYR A 454 6.53 -13.88 21.43
N GLU A 455 6.95 -15.04 21.94
CA GLU A 455 6.21 -15.81 22.94
C GLU A 455 6.15 -15.06 24.28
N ASP A 456 7.25 -14.43 24.67
CA ASP A 456 7.30 -13.58 25.88
C ASP A 456 6.36 -12.38 25.76
N PHE A 457 6.31 -11.76 24.58
CA PHE A 457 5.36 -10.68 24.32
C PHE A 457 3.91 -11.16 24.47
N GLN A 458 3.55 -12.27 23.81
CA GLN A 458 2.20 -12.84 23.88
C GLN A 458 1.82 -13.16 25.32
N ARG A 459 2.71 -13.82 26.08
CA ARG A 459 2.47 -14.12 27.50
C ARG A 459 2.21 -12.87 28.33
N ARG A 460 3.08 -11.86 28.22
CA ARG A 460 2.95 -10.61 29.00
C ARG A 460 1.69 -9.83 28.63
N TRP A 461 1.32 -9.81 27.35
CA TRP A 461 0.06 -9.21 26.91
C TRP A 461 -1.15 -9.92 27.51
N ILE A 462 -1.17 -11.26 27.49
CA ILE A 462 -2.24 -12.08 28.09
C ILE A 462 -2.31 -11.84 29.61
N ASP A 463 -1.17 -11.77 30.30
CA ASP A 463 -1.11 -11.50 31.74
C ASP A 463 -1.69 -10.12 32.07
N GLU A 464 -1.33 -9.07 31.32
CA GLU A 464 -1.90 -7.73 31.51
C GLU A 464 -3.41 -7.71 31.22
N LEU A 465 -3.85 -8.41 30.18
CA LEU A 465 -5.26 -8.52 29.84
C LEU A 465 -6.03 -9.17 31.00
N ASN A 466 -5.52 -10.28 31.55
CA ASN A 466 -6.09 -10.96 32.71
C ASN A 466 -6.17 -10.07 33.96
N ASP A 467 -5.15 -9.23 34.19
CA ASP A 467 -5.12 -8.36 35.35
C ASP A 467 -6.07 -7.16 35.23
N LYS A 468 -6.22 -6.58 34.03
CA LYS A 468 -7.23 -5.53 33.76
C LYS A 468 -8.65 -6.03 34.01
N ILE A 469 -8.94 -7.25 33.58
CA ILE A 469 -10.23 -7.93 33.82
C ILE A 469 -10.49 -8.09 35.32
N LYS A 470 -9.52 -8.63 36.07
CA LYS A 470 -9.66 -8.80 37.54
C LYS A 470 -9.90 -7.46 38.24
N ALA A 471 -9.32 -6.38 37.72
CA ALA A 471 -9.46 -5.04 38.27
C ALA A 471 -10.77 -4.33 37.87
N GLY A 472 -11.58 -4.92 36.97
CA GLY A 472 -12.80 -4.29 36.45
C GLY A 472 -12.53 -3.02 35.63
N ARG A 473 -11.34 -2.92 35.03
CA ARG A 473 -10.91 -1.78 34.22
C ARG A 473 -10.88 -2.22 32.75
N SER A 474 -11.91 -1.89 31.98
CA SER A 474 -11.92 -2.03 30.52
C SER A 474 -11.29 -0.83 29.82
#